data_AF-A0A3R6XB92-F1
#
_entry.id   AF-A0A3R6XB92-F1
#
_cell.length_a   1.000
_cell.length_b   1.000
_cell.length_c   1.000
_cell.angle_alpha   90.00
_cell.angle_beta   90.00
_cell.angle_gamma   90.00
#
_symmetry.space_group_name_H-M   'P 1'
#
loop_
_entity.id
_entity.type
_entity.pdbx_description
1 polymer ?
#
loop_
_entity_poly.entity_id
_entity_poly.type
_entity_poly.pdbx_seq_one_letter_code
_entity_poly.pdbx_strand_id
1 'polypeptide(L)'
;MTISWVTATAGESRVKYGQHNASLDLESRATQPASQYKFCHYTSGYNHHVLLPSLEPNAQYFCTSQLFLCLSMMAAGNHEIETSCQLTTFDAYQARYRMPFHESGATRGNLFYSFDVASVHVVVLTPYIPTYRASIQFKWAARDLERVDRRVTPWIVVMMHGPWYSSNRAHQSNVEPQHAMRKDMEELLFDHRVHLVLAGHVHSYERTFPVFRQERTVNAPIYVTIGDGGNREGLADKYIEPRPVWSAYRKARYGYGLLQVQNRTHARFEWHEDKDKTSNVHDSVWLHARATVEHSGH
;
A
#
# COMPACT_ATOMS: atom_id res chain seq x y z
N MET A 1 -8.68 14.76 0.64
CA MET A 1 -8.48 13.96 1.88
C MET A 1 -9.82 13.39 2.31
N THR A 2 -9.90 12.12 2.73
CA THR A 2 -11.16 11.54 3.22
C THR A 2 -11.12 11.36 4.72
N ILE A 3 -12.10 11.92 5.43
CA ILE A 3 -12.30 11.68 6.87
C ILE A 3 -13.33 10.58 7.04
N SER A 4 -12.98 9.57 7.85
CA SER A 4 -13.84 8.42 8.12
C SER A 4 -14.06 8.24 9.62
N TRP A 5 -15.29 7.93 10.02
CA TRP A 5 -15.64 7.63 11.42
C TRP A 5 -16.87 6.72 11.49
N VAL A 6 -17.18 6.21 12.68
CA VAL A 6 -18.33 5.33 12.92
C VAL A 6 -19.20 5.89 14.05
N THR A 7 -20.52 5.84 13.88
CA THR A 7 -21.50 6.17 14.94
C THR A 7 -22.43 4.98 15.23
N ALA A 8 -23.06 4.99 16.40
CA ALA A 8 -24.03 3.94 16.77
C ALA A 8 -25.38 4.09 16.02
N THR A 9 -25.78 5.32 15.70
CA THR A 9 -27.04 5.64 15.02
C THR A 9 -26.79 6.33 13.68
N ALA A 10 -27.71 6.17 12.74
CA ALA A 10 -27.67 6.92 11.48
C ALA A 10 -27.63 8.42 11.77
N GLY A 11 -26.90 9.15 10.93
CA GLY A 11 -26.75 10.57 11.09
C GLY A 11 -26.16 11.20 9.84
N GLU A 12 -26.17 12.52 9.83
CA GLU A 12 -25.55 13.28 8.75
C GLU A 12 -24.02 13.11 8.76
N SER A 13 -23.47 12.74 7.60
CA SER A 13 -22.02 12.69 7.37
C SER A 13 -21.50 14.07 6.97
N ARG A 14 -21.12 14.87 7.96
CA ARG A 14 -20.64 16.25 7.77
C ARG A 14 -19.39 16.53 8.58
N VAL A 15 -18.44 17.24 7.98
CA VAL A 15 -17.21 17.69 8.60
C VAL A 15 -17.09 19.20 8.45
N LYS A 16 -16.88 19.91 9.55
CA LYS A 16 -16.36 21.29 9.50
C LYS A 16 -14.85 21.27 9.70
N TYR A 17 -14.14 22.09 8.94
CA TYR A 17 -12.69 22.13 8.93
C TYR A 17 -12.16 23.53 8.60
N GLY A 18 -10.89 23.78 8.91
CA GLY A 18 -10.24 25.08 8.67
C GLY A 18 -8.76 25.03 9.03
N GLN A 19 -7.99 26.06 8.64
CA GLN A 19 -6.56 26.14 8.94
C GLN A 19 -6.27 26.64 10.36
N HIS A 20 -7.29 27.13 11.08
CA HIS A 20 -7.18 27.61 12.45
C HIS A 20 -8.11 26.81 13.36
N ASN A 21 -7.59 26.27 14.46
CA ASN A 21 -8.39 25.46 15.39
C ASN A 21 -9.58 26.23 15.99
N ALA A 22 -9.44 27.54 16.16
CA ALA A 22 -10.50 28.41 16.67
C ALA A 22 -11.59 28.74 15.63
N SER A 23 -11.35 28.50 14.34
CA SER A 23 -12.26 28.87 13.24
C SER A 23 -12.31 27.78 12.16
N LEU A 24 -13.38 26.99 12.18
CA LEU A 24 -13.63 25.94 11.19
C LEU A 24 -14.61 26.47 10.13
N ASP A 25 -14.09 27.32 9.25
CA ASP A 25 -14.88 28.14 8.32
C ASP A 25 -15.35 27.38 7.06
N LEU A 26 -14.80 26.19 6.82
CA LEU A 26 -15.15 25.33 5.70
C LEU A 26 -16.00 24.15 6.16
N GLU A 27 -16.83 23.64 5.25
CA GLU A 27 -17.68 22.49 5.51
C GLU A 27 -17.74 21.57 4.29
N SER A 28 -17.75 20.27 4.54
CA SER A 28 -18.02 19.25 3.51
C SER A 28 -19.01 18.22 4.03
N ARG A 29 -19.77 17.64 3.10
CA ARG A 29 -20.79 16.63 3.36
C ARG A 29 -20.55 15.43 2.45
N ALA A 30 -20.81 14.23 2.95
CA ALA A 30 -20.75 13.04 2.12
C ALA A 30 -21.83 13.11 1.04
N THR A 31 -21.50 12.65 -0.17
CA THR A 31 -22.47 12.49 -1.25
C THR A 31 -23.39 11.29 -1.03
N GLN A 32 -22.95 10.33 -0.21
CA GLN A 32 -23.71 9.14 0.15
C GLN A 32 -24.06 9.14 1.64
N PRO A 33 -25.23 8.60 2.03
CA PRO A 33 -25.57 8.39 3.43
C PRO A 33 -24.56 7.50 4.14
N ALA A 34 -24.49 7.61 5.46
CA ALA A 34 -23.72 6.68 6.28
C ALA A 34 -24.21 5.25 6.07
N SER A 35 -23.30 4.29 5.97
CA SER A 35 -23.60 2.91 5.57
C SER A 35 -23.25 1.91 6.66
N GLN A 36 -23.95 0.78 6.69
CA GLN A 36 -23.61 -0.36 7.53
C GLN A 36 -23.24 -1.54 6.64
N TYR A 37 -22.36 -2.40 7.14
CA TYR A 37 -22.19 -3.74 6.59
C TYR A 37 -22.67 -4.76 7.62
N LYS A 38 -23.14 -5.90 7.12
CA LYS A 38 -23.45 -7.07 7.94
C LYS A 38 -22.35 -8.09 7.71
N PHE A 39 -22.01 -8.86 8.74
CA PHE A 39 -21.08 -9.99 8.65
C PHE A 39 -21.53 -11.07 9.63
N CYS A 40 -22.01 -12.21 9.13
CA CYS A 40 -22.70 -13.21 9.96
C CYS A 40 -23.85 -12.57 10.76
N HIS A 41 -23.79 -12.66 12.09
CA HIS A 41 -24.74 -12.03 13.03
C HIS A 41 -24.32 -10.62 13.47
N TYR A 42 -23.15 -10.15 13.01
CA TYR A 42 -22.68 -8.80 13.28
C TYR A 42 -23.31 -7.82 12.29
N THR A 43 -23.71 -6.65 12.80
CA THR A 43 -24.02 -5.47 12.01
C THR A 43 -23.15 -4.33 12.52
N SER A 44 -22.46 -3.63 11.62
CA SER A 44 -21.59 -2.53 12.02
C SER A 44 -22.35 -1.33 12.57
N GLY A 45 -21.66 -0.41 13.23
CA GLY A 45 -22.15 0.97 13.32
C GLY A 45 -22.25 1.61 11.94
N TYR A 46 -22.76 2.83 11.88
CA TYR A 46 -22.87 3.60 10.64
C TYR A 46 -21.51 4.19 10.30
N ASN A 47 -20.93 3.74 9.18
CA ASN A 47 -19.67 4.23 8.63
C ASN A 47 -19.93 5.50 7.85
N HIS A 48 -19.18 6.55 8.17
CA HIS A 48 -19.23 7.84 7.51
C HIS A 48 -17.92 8.06 6.75
N HIS A 49 -18.01 8.55 5.52
CA HIS A 49 -16.86 8.96 4.72
C HIS A 49 -17.14 10.31 4.08
N VAL A 50 -16.37 11.33 4.47
CA VAL A 50 -16.49 12.69 3.91
C VAL A 50 -15.21 13.06 3.20
N LEU A 51 -15.32 13.31 1.89
CA LEU A 51 -14.23 13.86 1.10
C LEU A 51 -14.13 15.37 1.36
N LEU A 52 -12.95 15.82 1.76
CA LEU A 52 -12.59 17.24 1.81
C LEU A 52 -11.93 17.60 0.46
N PRO A 53 -12.63 18.37 -0.40
CA PRO A 53 -12.08 18.79 -1.69
C PRO A 53 -11.09 19.96 -1.50
N SER A 54 -10.20 20.14 -2.48
CA SER A 54 -9.44 21.37 -2.67
C SER A 54 -8.69 21.91 -1.44
N LEU A 55 -7.98 21.02 -0.74
CA LEU A 55 -7.08 21.43 0.34
C LEU A 55 -5.76 21.95 -0.24
N GLU A 56 -5.22 23.00 0.36
CA GLU A 56 -3.88 23.49 0.02
C GLU A 56 -2.81 22.46 0.43
N PRO A 57 -1.92 22.03 -0.48
CA PRO A 57 -0.81 21.16 -0.12
C PRO A 57 0.10 21.81 0.93
N ASN A 58 0.72 20.99 1.78
CA ASN A 58 1.65 21.45 2.83
C ASN A 58 1.04 22.44 3.85
N ALA A 59 -0.28 22.41 4.04
CA ALA A 59 -0.98 23.19 5.06
C ALA A 59 -1.59 22.28 6.14
N GLN A 60 -1.61 22.79 7.37
CA GLN A 60 -2.29 22.13 8.48
C GLN A 60 -3.77 22.50 8.48
N TYR A 61 -4.63 21.49 8.69
CA TYR A 61 -6.07 21.66 8.85
C TYR A 61 -6.53 21.03 10.17
N PHE A 62 -7.52 21.66 10.78
CA PHE A 62 -8.25 21.19 11.96
C PHE A 62 -9.66 20.79 11.53
N CYS A 63 -10.28 19.86 12.24
CA CYS A 63 -11.66 19.45 11.98
C CYS A 63 -12.42 19.10 13.27
N THR A 64 -13.74 19.10 13.18
CA THR A 64 -14.64 18.86 14.33
C THR A 64 -14.48 17.50 15.01
N SER A 65 -13.81 16.53 14.38
CA SER A 65 -13.65 15.18 14.92
C SER A 65 -12.47 15.00 15.90
N GLN A 66 -11.79 16.06 16.34
CA GLN A 66 -10.67 16.05 17.31
C GLN A 66 -9.50 15.08 17.02
N LEU A 67 -9.45 14.44 15.85
CA LEU A 67 -8.33 13.60 15.45
C LEU A 67 -7.31 14.42 14.66
N PHE A 68 -6.04 14.29 15.03
CA PHE A 68 -4.93 14.61 14.15
C PHE A 68 -5.12 13.83 12.83
N LEU A 69 -5.13 14.55 11.71
CA LEU A 69 -5.24 13.97 10.37
C LEU A 69 -3.94 13.22 10.06
N CYS A 70 -3.89 11.92 10.35
CA CYS A 70 -2.88 11.03 9.78
C CYS A 70 -3.40 10.46 8.47
N LEU A 71 -2.63 10.58 7.39
CA LEU A 71 -2.94 9.97 6.11
C LEU A 71 -2.64 8.45 6.21
N SER A 72 -3.68 7.63 6.28
CA SER A 72 -3.55 6.17 6.26
C SER A 72 -4.01 5.61 4.93
N MET A 73 -3.14 4.84 4.27
CA MET A 73 -3.42 4.16 3.00
C MET A 73 -3.26 2.65 3.20
N MET A 74 -4.26 1.88 2.78
CA MET A 74 -4.39 0.46 3.13
C MET A 74 -4.34 -0.40 1.87
N ALA A 75 -3.54 -1.46 1.86
CA ALA A 75 -3.61 -2.54 0.87
C ALA A 75 -4.40 -3.73 1.46
N ALA A 76 -5.23 -4.39 0.65
CA ALA A 76 -6.01 -5.54 1.12
C ALA A 76 -5.13 -6.79 1.27
N GLY A 77 -5.19 -7.42 2.45
CA GLY A 77 -4.56 -8.69 2.77
C GLY A 77 -5.52 -9.88 2.72
N ASN A 78 -4.98 -11.09 2.96
CA ASN A 78 -5.81 -12.30 3.02
C ASN A 78 -6.77 -12.28 4.22
N HIS A 79 -6.40 -11.58 5.30
CA HIS A 79 -7.25 -11.44 6.50
C HIS A 79 -8.46 -10.55 6.25
N GLU A 80 -8.39 -9.68 5.25
CA GLU A 80 -9.52 -8.86 4.79
C GLU A 80 -10.45 -9.60 3.83
N ILE A 81 -10.11 -10.82 3.35
CA ILE A 81 -11.02 -11.56 2.45
C ILE A 81 -12.31 -11.95 3.19
N GLU A 82 -12.21 -12.29 4.48
CA GLU A 82 -13.37 -12.56 5.34
C GLU A 82 -14.23 -13.76 4.85
N THR A 83 -13.62 -14.89 4.47
CA THR A 83 -14.29 -16.07 3.84
C THR A 83 -15.21 -16.90 4.76
N SER A 84 -15.87 -16.29 5.74
CA SER A 84 -16.73 -17.00 6.70
C SER A 84 -18.15 -17.21 6.15
N CYS A 85 -19.18 -17.00 6.99
CA CYS A 85 -20.60 -17.20 6.71
C CYS A 85 -21.21 -16.37 5.55
N GLN A 86 -20.42 -15.53 4.85
CA GLN A 86 -20.88 -14.70 3.75
C GLN A 86 -20.19 -15.09 2.44
N LEU A 87 -20.94 -14.96 1.34
CA LEU A 87 -20.43 -15.21 -0.01
C LEU A 87 -19.68 -14.01 -0.58
N THR A 88 -19.84 -12.83 0.03
CA THR A 88 -19.14 -11.59 -0.32
C THR A 88 -17.84 -11.51 0.46
N THR A 89 -16.76 -11.13 -0.22
CA THR A 89 -15.42 -10.99 0.36
C THR A 89 -15.09 -9.51 0.52
N PHE A 90 -14.27 -9.18 1.53
CA PHE A 90 -13.83 -7.81 1.82
C PHE A 90 -14.91 -6.84 2.30
N ASP A 91 -16.01 -7.33 2.87
CA ASP A 91 -17.12 -6.46 3.27
C ASP A 91 -16.70 -5.44 4.34
N ALA A 92 -16.02 -5.88 5.41
CA ALA A 92 -15.57 -4.94 6.44
C ALA A 92 -14.49 -3.99 5.91
N TYR A 93 -13.52 -4.51 5.16
CA TYR A 93 -12.46 -3.68 4.56
C TYR A 93 -13.00 -2.61 3.61
N GLN A 94 -13.94 -2.96 2.73
CA GLN A 94 -14.55 -2.02 1.79
C GLN A 94 -15.43 -0.99 2.48
N ALA A 95 -16.12 -1.37 3.57
CA ALA A 95 -17.03 -0.50 4.29
C ALA A 95 -16.35 0.43 5.30
N ARG A 96 -15.23 0.02 5.90
CA ARG A 96 -14.56 0.79 6.97
C ARG A 96 -13.54 1.79 6.46
N TYR A 97 -12.93 1.49 5.31
CA TYR A 97 -11.89 2.31 4.73
C TYR A 97 -12.40 2.97 3.45
N ARG A 98 -11.88 4.16 3.15
CA ARG A 98 -12.15 4.83 1.87
C ARG A 98 -10.84 5.30 1.26
N MET A 99 -10.35 4.49 0.33
CA MET A 99 -9.15 4.77 -0.45
C MET A 99 -9.49 5.60 -1.70
N PRO A 100 -8.52 6.30 -2.34
CA PRO A 100 -8.75 7.17 -3.50
C PRO A 100 -8.94 6.39 -4.82
N PHE A 101 -9.74 5.32 -4.78
CA PHE A 101 -9.97 4.47 -5.95
C PHE A 101 -10.75 5.18 -7.06
N HIS A 102 -11.65 6.11 -6.71
CA HIS A 102 -12.43 6.84 -7.71
C HIS A 102 -11.54 7.87 -8.42
N GLU A 103 -10.73 8.58 -7.65
CA GLU A 103 -9.78 9.60 -8.08
C GLU A 103 -8.67 9.02 -8.97
N SER A 104 -8.27 7.77 -8.74
CA SER A 104 -7.32 7.03 -9.58
C SER A 104 -7.97 6.27 -10.74
N GLY A 105 -9.30 6.34 -10.91
CA GLY A 105 -10.02 5.66 -11.98
C GLY A 105 -10.09 4.12 -11.83
N ALA A 106 -9.85 3.60 -10.62
CA ALA A 106 -10.03 2.20 -10.29
C ALA A 106 -11.51 1.86 -10.05
N THR A 107 -11.92 0.63 -10.41
CA THR A 107 -13.34 0.26 -10.47
C THR A 107 -13.74 -0.87 -9.52
N ARG A 108 -12.91 -1.20 -8.52
CA ARG A 108 -13.13 -2.30 -7.56
C ARG A 108 -12.97 -1.86 -6.10
N GLY A 109 -13.38 -0.62 -5.81
CA GLY A 109 -13.27 -0.06 -4.46
C GLY A 109 -11.82 0.00 -3.99
N ASN A 110 -11.59 -0.26 -2.71
CA ASN A 110 -10.29 -0.16 -2.05
C ASN A 110 -9.27 -1.24 -2.48
N LEU A 111 -9.63 -2.18 -3.36
CA LEU A 111 -8.78 -3.34 -3.68
C LEU A 111 -7.56 -3.00 -4.53
N PHE A 112 -7.64 -1.97 -5.36
CA PHE A 112 -6.50 -1.38 -6.07
C PHE A 112 -6.80 0.07 -6.38
N TYR A 113 -5.77 0.90 -6.35
CA TYR A 113 -5.84 2.35 -6.57
C TYR A 113 -4.43 2.92 -6.60
N SER A 114 -4.30 4.18 -6.99
CA SER A 114 -3.04 4.93 -6.91
C SER A 114 -3.26 6.31 -6.30
N PHE A 115 -2.18 6.92 -5.86
CA PHE A 115 -2.18 8.30 -5.39
C PHE A 115 -0.76 8.87 -5.45
N ASP A 116 -0.68 10.19 -5.56
CA ASP A 116 0.57 10.92 -5.46
C ASP A 116 0.72 11.52 -4.07
N VAL A 117 1.90 11.39 -3.48
CA VAL A 117 2.30 12.06 -2.25
C VAL A 117 3.68 12.69 -2.44
N ALA A 118 3.73 14.01 -2.37
CA ALA A 118 4.91 14.80 -2.73
C ALA A 118 5.48 14.40 -4.10
N SER A 119 6.65 13.76 -4.14
CA SER A 119 7.36 13.35 -5.38
C SER A 119 7.25 11.85 -5.68
N VAL A 120 6.32 11.15 -5.02
CA VAL A 120 6.14 9.70 -5.11
C VAL A 120 4.76 9.38 -5.66
N HIS A 121 4.74 8.61 -6.74
CA HIS A 121 3.54 7.94 -7.22
C HIS A 121 3.45 6.56 -6.58
N VAL A 122 2.37 6.30 -5.83
CA VAL A 122 2.15 5.04 -5.12
C VAL A 122 1.03 4.28 -5.81
N VAL A 123 1.30 3.02 -6.17
CA VAL A 123 0.33 2.11 -6.76
C VAL A 123 0.04 0.99 -5.76
N VAL A 124 -1.23 0.80 -5.41
CA VAL A 124 -1.69 -0.29 -4.54
C VAL A 124 -2.35 -1.35 -5.39
N LEU A 125 -1.87 -2.58 -5.27
CA LEU A 125 -2.36 -3.75 -5.99
C LEU A 125 -2.68 -4.88 -5.00
N THR A 126 -3.53 -5.82 -5.42
CA THR A 126 -3.86 -6.99 -4.61
C THR A 126 -3.79 -8.30 -5.40
N PRO A 127 -3.22 -9.38 -4.82
CA PRO A 127 -3.23 -10.69 -5.46
C PRO A 127 -4.60 -11.38 -5.38
N TYR A 128 -5.54 -10.89 -4.57
CA TYR A 128 -6.80 -11.60 -4.25
C TYR A 128 -7.94 -11.40 -5.26
N ILE A 129 -7.64 -10.79 -6.41
CA ILE A 129 -8.56 -10.66 -7.54
C ILE A 129 -7.81 -11.05 -8.82
N PRO A 130 -8.47 -11.26 -9.97
CA PRO A 130 -7.79 -11.63 -11.21
C PRO A 130 -6.65 -10.69 -11.61
N THR A 131 -5.46 -11.25 -11.85
CA THR A 131 -4.21 -10.52 -12.17
C THR A 131 -3.72 -10.65 -13.61
N TYR A 132 -4.26 -11.60 -14.37
CA TYR A 132 -3.85 -11.86 -15.75
C TYR A 132 -4.03 -10.63 -16.67
N ARG A 133 -3.29 -10.57 -17.79
CA ARG A 133 -3.22 -9.37 -18.66
C ARG A 133 -4.57 -8.78 -19.10
N ALA A 134 -5.57 -9.62 -19.30
CA ALA A 134 -6.91 -9.19 -19.70
C ALA A 134 -7.78 -8.66 -18.54
N SER A 135 -7.36 -8.83 -17.28
CA SER A 135 -8.10 -8.44 -16.08
C SER A 135 -8.22 -6.93 -15.94
N ILE A 136 -9.22 -6.50 -15.17
CA ILE A 136 -9.47 -5.08 -14.90
C ILE A 136 -8.28 -4.46 -14.16
N GLN A 137 -7.76 -5.15 -13.14
CA GLN A 137 -6.62 -4.66 -12.34
C GLN A 137 -5.37 -4.51 -13.20
N PHE A 138 -5.03 -5.50 -14.03
CA PHE A 138 -3.85 -5.41 -14.89
C PHE A 138 -3.95 -4.24 -15.87
N LYS A 139 -5.06 -4.16 -16.59
CA LYS A 139 -5.28 -3.09 -17.57
C LYS A 139 -5.29 -1.70 -16.93
N TRP A 140 -5.84 -1.58 -15.72
CA TRP A 140 -5.80 -0.34 -14.96
C TRP A 140 -4.37 0.01 -14.55
N ALA A 141 -3.62 -0.93 -13.95
CA ALA A 141 -2.26 -0.69 -13.49
C ALA A 141 -1.31 -0.31 -14.63
N ALA A 142 -1.45 -0.96 -15.79
CA ALA A 142 -0.67 -0.62 -16.97
C ALA A 142 -0.94 0.82 -17.44
N ARG A 143 -2.22 1.23 -17.52
CA ARG A 143 -2.56 2.62 -17.89
C ARG A 143 -2.12 3.65 -16.84
N ASP A 144 -2.20 3.29 -15.56
CA ASP A 144 -1.80 4.16 -14.47
C ASP A 144 -0.29 4.43 -14.51
N LEU A 145 0.51 3.37 -14.62
CA LEU A 145 1.98 3.45 -14.74
C LEU A 145 2.46 4.15 -16.01
N GLU A 146 1.77 3.96 -17.15
CA GLU A 146 2.06 4.67 -18.41
C GLU A 146 1.87 6.20 -18.27
N ARG A 147 0.92 6.63 -17.44
CA ARG A 147 0.56 8.05 -17.29
C ARG A 147 1.48 8.81 -16.33
N VAL A 148 2.42 8.14 -15.67
CA VAL A 148 3.30 8.76 -14.68
C VAL A 148 4.32 9.68 -15.35
N ASP A 149 4.17 10.99 -15.15
CA ASP A 149 5.21 11.97 -15.51
C ASP A 149 6.32 11.97 -14.45
N ARG A 150 7.46 11.35 -14.78
CA ARG A 150 8.65 11.27 -13.91
C ARG A 150 9.27 12.64 -13.58
N ARG A 151 8.91 13.70 -14.30
CA ARG A 151 9.29 15.09 -13.99
C ARG A 151 8.43 15.68 -12.86
N VAL A 152 7.30 15.07 -12.54
CA VAL A 152 6.46 15.42 -11.39
C VAL A 152 6.71 14.43 -10.26
N THR A 153 6.53 13.14 -10.51
CA THR A 153 6.71 12.05 -9.55
C THR A 153 7.84 11.11 -9.99
N PRO A 154 9.12 11.46 -9.73
CA PRO A 154 10.27 10.64 -10.12
C PRO A 154 10.26 9.25 -9.48
N TRP A 155 9.67 9.10 -8.29
CA TRP A 155 9.61 7.82 -7.58
C TRP A 155 8.29 7.10 -7.86
N ILE A 156 8.38 5.79 -8.14
CA ILE A 156 7.22 4.91 -8.12
C ILE A 156 7.45 3.84 -7.06
N VAL A 157 6.49 3.71 -6.15
CA VAL A 157 6.41 2.67 -5.12
C VAL A 157 5.17 1.84 -5.37
N VAL A 158 5.29 0.52 -5.30
CA VAL A 158 4.14 -0.39 -5.35
C VAL A 158 3.93 -0.99 -3.97
N MET A 159 2.68 -1.05 -3.52
CA MET A 159 2.27 -1.75 -2.31
C MET A 159 1.35 -2.91 -2.66
N MET A 160 1.56 -4.05 -2.03
CA MET A 160 0.72 -5.24 -2.13
C MET A 160 0.77 -6.03 -0.83
N HIS A 161 -0.06 -7.06 -0.65
CA HIS A 161 0.03 -7.89 0.56
C HIS A 161 1.02 -9.04 0.40
N GLY A 162 0.83 -9.93 -0.58
CA GLY A 162 1.67 -11.11 -0.75
C GLY A 162 3.00 -10.80 -1.45
N PRO A 163 4.17 -11.13 -0.85
CA PRO A 163 5.47 -10.84 -1.45
C PRO A 163 5.76 -11.73 -2.65
N TRP A 164 6.25 -11.14 -3.73
CA TRP A 164 6.72 -11.88 -4.92
C TRP A 164 8.07 -12.57 -4.70
N TYR A 165 8.88 -12.00 -3.80
CA TYR A 165 10.20 -12.49 -3.42
C TYR A 165 10.26 -12.61 -1.89
N SER A 166 10.24 -13.85 -1.40
CA SER A 166 10.44 -14.19 0.00
C SER A 166 11.22 -15.49 0.07
N SER A 167 12.28 -15.52 0.88
CA SER A 167 13.07 -16.72 1.16
C SER A 167 12.67 -17.36 2.49
N ASN A 168 11.62 -16.86 3.14
CA ASN A 168 11.01 -17.47 4.30
C ASN A 168 10.31 -18.78 3.89
N ARG A 169 10.34 -19.83 4.72
CA ARG A 169 9.63 -21.08 4.41
C ARG A 169 8.10 -20.93 4.52
N ALA A 170 7.62 -19.92 5.25
CA ALA A 170 6.21 -19.54 5.22
C ALA A 170 5.83 -19.02 3.84
N HIS A 171 4.60 -19.34 3.40
CA HIS A 171 4.01 -18.81 2.17
C HIS A 171 4.77 -19.13 0.87
N GLN A 172 5.33 -20.34 0.78
CA GLN A 172 6.01 -20.88 -0.41
C GLN A 172 5.12 -21.76 -1.29
N SER A 173 3.84 -21.92 -0.94
CA SER A 173 2.95 -22.81 -1.67
C SER A 173 2.58 -22.23 -3.03
N ASN A 174 2.80 -22.98 -4.11
CA ASN A 174 2.56 -22.54 -5.50
C ASN A 174 1.10 -22.14 -5.81
N VAL A 175 0.15 -22.48 -4.93
CA VAL A 175 -1.26 -22.10 -5.08
C VAL A 175 -1.58 -20.72 -4.48
N GLU A 176 -0.64 -20.11 -3.74
CA GLU A 176 -0.86 -18.79 -3.19
C GLU A 176 -0.88 -17.72 -4.31
N PRO A 177 -1.85 -16.78 -4.27
CA PRO A 177 -2.20 -15.95 -5.41
C PRO A 177 -1.10 -14.94 -5.80
N GLN A 178 -0.21 -14.56 -4.88
CA GLN A 178 0.91 -13.66 -5.19
C GLN A 178 1.89 -14.25 -6.21
N HIS A 179 2.00 -15.58 -6.29
CA HIS A 179 2.87 -16.22 -7.29
C HIS A 179 2.30 -16.09 -8.70
N ALA A 180 0.97 -16.20 -8.85
CA ALA A 180 0.28 -15.92 -10.11
C ALA A 180 0.42 -14.44 -10.50
N MET A 181 0.21 -13.54 -9.54
CA MET A 181 0.38 -12.11 -9.74
C MET A 181 1.79 -11.74 -10.19
N ARG A 182 2.84 -12.34 -9.59
CA ARG A 182 4.23 -12.15 -10.04
C ARG A 182 4.40 -12.55 -11.49
N LYS A 183 3.93 -13.73 -11.88
CA LYS A 183 4.00 -14.21 -13.27
C LYS A 183 3.30 -13.25 -14.23
N ASP A 184 2.18 -12.67 -13.82
CA ASP A 184 1.39 -11.78 -14.67
C ASP A 184 1.99 -10.37 -14.78
N MET A 185 2.51 -9.81 -13.68
CA MET A 185 2.80 -8.37 -13.54
C MET A 185 4.28 -8.02 -13.30
N GLU A 186 5.18 -8.99 -13.11
CA GLU A 186 6.60 -8.68 -12.84
C GLU A 186 7.25 -7.88 -13.97
N GLU A 187 6.97 -8.27 -15.22
CA GLU A 187 7.45 -7.56 -16.41
C GLU A 187 6.90 -6.12 -16.48
N LEU A 188 5.62 -5.93 -16.13
CA LEU A 188 5.01 -4.60 -16.08
C LEU A 188 5.76 -3.67 -15.09
N LEU A 189 6.03 -4.13 -13.87
CA LEU A 189 6.72 -3.30 -12.88
C LEU A 189 8.19 -3.03 -13.27
N PHE A 190 8.82 -3.99 -13.94
CA PHE A 190 10.18 -3.86 -14.45
C PHE A 190 10.25 -2.81 -15.58
N ASP A 191 9.39 -2.93 -16.60
CA ASP A 191 9.34 -2.05 -17.77
C ASP A 191 9.06 -0.59 -17.37
N HIS A 192 8.14 -0.39 -16.44
CA HIS A 192 7.84 0.94 -15.91
C HIS A 192 8.83 1.43 -14.85
N ARG A 193 9.95 0.74 -14.61
CA ARG A 193 11.02 1.15 -13.69
C ARG A 193 10.52 1.45 -12.27
N VAL A 194 9.72 0.57 -11.69
CA VAL A 194 9.27 0.67 -10.28
C VAL A 194 10.46 0.57 -9.33
N HIS A 195 10.59 1.52 -8.39
CA HIS A 195 11.78 1.62 -7.53
C HIS A 195 11.74 0.62 -6.38
N LEU A 196 10.61 0.58 -5.69
CA LEU A 196 10.41 -0.18 -4.46
C LEU A 196 9.06 -0.86 -4.50
N VAL A 197 9.03 -2.13 -4.10
CA VAL A 197 7.81 -2.90 -3.88
C VAL A 197 7.76 -3.28 -2.41
N LEU A 198 6.70 -2.87 -1.73
CA LEU A 198 6.44 -3.18 -0.32
C LEU A 198 5.35 -4.25 -0.25
N ALA A 199 5.63 -5.31 0.50
CA ALA A 199 4.71 -6.41 0.75
C ALA A 199 4.66 -6.77 2.23
N GLY A 200 3.56 -7.37 2.68
CA GLY A 200 3.39 -7.90 4.04
C GLY A 200 3.38 -9.43 4.03
N HIS A 201 2.30 -10.01 4.56
CA HIS A 201 1.95 -11.44 4.56
C HIS A 201 2.90 -12.36 5.35
N VAL A 202 4.17 -12.41 4.98
CA VAL A 202 5.18 -13.18 5.70
C VAL A 202 5.57 -12.39 6.96
N HIS A 203 5.40 -12.98 8.14
CA HIS A 203 5.63 -12.34 9.44
C HIS A 203 7.11 -12.23 9.80
N SER A 204 7.88 -11.56 8.95
CA SER A 204 9.30 -11.27 9.08
C SER A 204 9.68 -10.09 8.20
N TYR A 205 10.86 -9.52 8.44
CA TYR A 205 11.49 -8.57 7.53
C TYR A 205 12.39 -9.29 6.52
N GLU A 206 12.28 -8.94 5.24
CA GLU A 206 13.24 -9.34 4.21
C GLU A 206 13.35 -8.27 3.13
N ARG A 207 14.58 -7.96 2.70
CA ARG A 207 14.87 -7.05 1.59
C ARG A 207 15.71 -7.76 0.54
N THR A 208 15.36 -7.56 -0.72
CA THR A 208 16.12 -8.08 -1.86
C THR A 208 17.22 -7.11 -2.30
N PHE A 209 18.18 -7.63 -3.07
CA PHE A 209 18.85 -6.81 -4.09
C PHE A 209 17.85 -6.46 -5.22
N PRO A 210 18.16 -5.50 -6.11
CA PRO A 210 17.43 -5.35 -7.36
C PRO A 210 17.28 -6.71 -8.07
N VAL A 211 16.04 -7.17 -8.27
CA VAL A 211 15.77 -8.53 -8.74
C VAL A 211 14.68 -8.54 -9.81
N PHE A 212 14.90 -9.32 -10.86
CA PHE A 212 13.94 -9.59 -11.92
C PHE A 212 14.12 -11.04 -12.37
N ARG A 213 13.01 -11.79 -12.49
CA ARG A 213 13.03 -13.22 -12.85
C ARG A 213 14.00 -14.05 -12.01
N GLN A 214 14.04 -13.77 -10.70
CA GLN A 214 14.92 -14.42 -9.69
C GLN A 214 16.42 -14.17 -9.86
N GLU A 215 16.82 -13.27 -10.77
CA GLU A 215 18.21 -12.90 -10.99
C GLU A 215 18.48 -11.47 -10.52
N ARG A 216 19.67 -11.25 -9.97
CA ARG A 216 20.11 -9.89 -9.61
C ARG A 216 20.24 -9.06 -10.88
N THR A 217 19.38 -8.06 -11.01
CA THR A 217 19.24 -7.31 -12.26
C THR A 217 19.35 -5.82 -11.96
N VAL A 218 20.32 -5.16 -12.59
CA VAL A 218 20.49 -3.70 -12.48
C VAL A 218 19.21 -3.01 -12.93
N ASN A 219 18.80 -1.95 -12.23
CA ASN A 219 17.56 -1.21 -12.49
C ASN A 219 16.26 -2.01 -12.31
N ALA A 220 16.28 -3.22 -11.73
CA ALA A 220 15.06 -3.90 -11.31
C ALA A 220 14.55 -3.35 -9.96
N PRO A 221 13.25 -3.51 -9.64
CA PRO A 221 12.71 -3.14 -8.33
C PRO A 221 13.45 -3.84 -7.18
N ILE A 222 13.58 -3.13 -6.06
CA ILE A 222 13.88 -3.74 -4.77
C ILE A 222 12.56 -4.15 -4.15
N TYR A 223 12.47 -5.39 -3.67
CA TYR A 223 11.32 -5.91 -2.96
C TYR A 223 11.64 -5.93 -1.47
N VAL A 224 10.69 -5.45 -0.67
CA VAL A 224 10.76 -5.50 0.79
C VAL A 224 9.50 -6.19 1.31
N THR A 225 9.70 -7.29 2.00
CA THR A 225 8.72 -7.94 2.85
C THR A 225 8.81 -7.31 4.24
N ILE A 226 7.73 -6.72 4.70
CA ILE A 226 7.57 -6.00 5.98
C ILE A 226 6.25 -6.38 6.66
N GLY A 227 6.00 -7.69 6.75
CA GLY A 227 4.80 -8.26 7.39
C GLY A 227 4.95 -8.44 8.92
N ASP A 228 5.96 -7.81 9.51
CA ASP A 228 6.43 -7.97 10.88
C ASP A 228 5.80 -6.96 11.88
N GLY A 229 4.54 -6.57 11.65
CA GLY A 229 3.85 -5.56 12.47
C GLY A 229 3.35 -6.03 13.85
N GLY A 230 3.67 -7.26 14.30
CA GLY A 230 3.30 -7.72 15.65
C GLY A 230 1.95 -8.43 15.79
N ASN A 231 1.41 -9.00 14.71
CA ASN A 231 0.13 -9.72 14.80
C ASN A 231 0.25 -11.01 15.65
N ARG A 232 -0.90 -11.52 16.12
CA ARG A 232 -0.98 -12.62 17.08
C ARG A 232 -0.46 -13.98 16.57
N GLU A 233 -0.30 -14.17 15.26
CA GLU A 233 0.14 -15.44 14.69
C GLU A 233 1.64 -15.68 14.89
N GLY A 234 2.38 -14.63 15.29
CA GLY A 234 3.79 -14.73 15.63
C GLY A 234 4.72 -14.59 14.43
N LEU A 235 6.02 -14.63 14.71
CA LEU A 235 7.09 -14.46 13.72
C LEU A 235 7.32 -15.73 12.89
N ALA A 236 7.61 -15.54 11.60
CA ALA A 236 8.08 -16.60 10.72
C ALA A 236 9.62 -16.60 10.70
N ASP A 237 10.26 -17.53 11.42
CA ASP A 237 11.72 -17.51 11.68
C ASP A 237 12.54 -18.53 10.87
N LYS A 238 11.89 -19.33 10.02
CA LYS A 238 12.54 -20.36 9.20
C LYS A 238 12.75 -19.87 7.78
N TYR A 239 13.99 -19.98 7.29
CA TYR A 239 14.36 -19.56 5.94
C TYR A 239 14.83 -20.72 5.07
N ILE A 240 14.79 -20.51 3.76
CA ILE A 240 15.39 -21.37 2.75
C ILE A 240 16.92 -21.20 2.84
N GLU A 241 17.62 -22.33 2.85
CA GLU A 241 19.08 -22.39 2.85
C GLU A 241 19.59 -23.24 1.67
N PRO A 242 20.68 -22.84 0.99
CA PRO A 242 21.43 -21.60 1.21
C PRO A 242 20.61 -20.35 0.84
N ARG A 243 20.90 -19.20 1.47
CA ARG A 243 20.25 -17.92 1.16
C ARG A 243 20.26 -17.65 -0.36
N PRO A 244 19.09 -17.45 -0.99
CA PRO A 244 19.02 -17.13 -2.42
C PRO A 244 19.83 -15.88 -2.76
N VAL A 245 20.46 -15.86 -3.94
CA VAL A 245 21.37 -14.78 -4.36
C VAL A 245 20.73 -13.39 -4.39
N TRP A 246 19.41 -13.32 -4.59
CA TRP A 246 18.64 -12.08 -4.60
C TRP A 246 18.24 -11.59 -3.20
N SER A 247 18.32 -12.41 -2.15
CA SER A 247 17.97 -12.03 -0.77
C SER A 247 19.15 -11.30 -0.12
N ALA A 248 19.01 -9.99 0.12
CA ALA A 248 20.09 -9.15 0.64
C ALA A 248 20.15 -9.19 2.17
N TYR A 249 19.00 -9.05 2.83
CA TYR A 249 18.85 -9.05 4.28
C TYR A 249 17.54 -9.72 4.66
N ARG A 250 17.52 -10.53 5.73
CA ARG A 250 16.32 -11.19 6.25
C ARG A 250 16.43 -11.37 7.75
N LYS A 251 15.37 -11.06 8.49
CA LYS A 251 15.33 -11.16 9.96
C LYS A 251 13.90 -11.26 10.47
N ALA A 252 13.68 -12.22 11.38
CA ALA A 252 12.39 -12.40 12.04
C ALA A 252 12.37 -11.63 13.37
N ARG A 253 12.00 -10.36 13.31
CA ARG A 253 11.75 -9.48 14.46
C ARG A 253 10.61 -8.54 14.10
N TYR A 254 9.87 -8.07 15.09
CA TYR A 254 8.86 -7.04 14.85
C TYR A 254 9.52 -5.70 14.59
N GLY A 255 8.86 -4.88 13.78
CA GLY A 255 9.44 -3.62 13.33
C GLY A 255 8.54 -2.85 12.39
N TYR A 256 9.11 -1.78 11.84
CA TYR A 256 8.47 -0.92 10.86
C TYR A 256 9.50 -0.31 9.91
N GLY A 257 9.02 0.22 8.78
CA GLY A 257 9.85 0.75 7.72
C GLY A 257 9.64 2.25 7.56
N LEU A 258 10.71 2.97 7.26
CA LEU A 258 10.67 4.38 6.90
C LEU A 258 11.26 4.57 5.51
N LEU A 259 10.47 5.13 4.59
CA LEU A 259 10.94 5.61 3.30
C LEU A 259 11.12 7.13 3.35
N GLN A 260 12.37 7.58 3.34
CA GLN A 260 12.75 8.99 3.35
C GLN A 260 13.17 9.41 1.94
N VAL A 261 12.27 10.06 1.21
CA VAL A 261 12.57 10.62 -0.12
C VAL A 261 13.21 11.99 0.05
N GLN A 262 14.48 12.11 -0.33
CA GLN A 262 15.23 13.35 -0.14
C GLN A 262 15.10 14.29 -1.32
N ASN A 263 15.18 13.74 -2.53
CA ASN A 263 15.08 14.51 -3.76
C ASN A 263 14.73 13.56 -4.93
N ARG A 264 14.87 14.07 -6.16
CA ARG A 264 14.54 13.38 -7.40
C ARG A 264 15.43 12.17 -7.71
N THR A 265 16.55 12.02 -7.00
CA THR A 265 17.61 11.05 -7.28
C THR A 265 17.95 10.14 -6.11
N HIS A 266 17.70 10.57 -4.88
CA HIS A 266 18.00 9.82 -3.67
C HIS A 266 16.78 9.66 -2.77
N ALA A 267 16.51 8.42 -2.40
CA ALA A 267 15.61 8.04 -1.33
C ALA A 267 16.27 6.98 -0.47
N ARG A 268 15.96 6.93 0.82
CA ARG A 268 16.50 5.93 1.75
C ARG A 268 15.37 5.14 2.35
N PHE A 269 15.46 3.82 2.29
CA PHE A 269 14.58 2.93 3.05
C PHE A 269 15.34 2.43 4.28
N GLU A 270 14.73 2.54 5.45
CA GLU A 270 15.25 2.08 6.73
C GLU A 270 14.24 1.11 7.35
N TRP A 271 14.73 0.01 7.93
CA TRP A 271 13.94 -0.87 8.77
C TRP A 271 14.39 -0.75 10.21
N HIS A 272 13.41 -0.52 11.09
CA HIS A 272 13.60 -0.33 12.51
C HIS A 272 12.99 -1.51 13.25
N GLU A 273 13.78 -2.14 14.12
CA GLU A 273 13.28 -3.17 15.03
C GLU A 273 12.52 -2.50 16.18
N ASP A 274 11.37 -3.04 16.54
CA ASP A 274 10.57 -2.59 17.68
C ASP A 274 11.13 -3.17 18.98
N LYS A 275 12.17 -2.52 19.53
CA LYS A 275 12.84 -2.94 20.77
C LYS A 275 13.05 -1.75 21.72
N ASP A 276 12.52 -1.86 22.93
CA ASP A 276 12.74 -1.01 24.12
C ASP A 276 13.15 0.46 23.84
N LYS A 277 12.15 1.31 23.55
CA LYS A 277 12.23 2.79 23.48
C LYS A 277 13.29 3.39 22.54
N THR A 278 14.07 2.57 21.84
CA THR A 278 15.14 2.99 20.93
C THR A 278 14.90 2.35 19.57
N SER A 279 14.34 3.15 18.66
CA SER A 279 14.07 2.69 17.31
C SER A 279 15.35 2.68 16.47
N ASN A 280 16.22 1.70 16.71
CA ASN A 280 17.49 1.57 16.00
C ASN A 280 17.25 1.08 14.56
N VAL A 281 17.94 1.70 13.60
CA VAL A 281 17.97 1.23 12.22
C VAL A 281 18.80 -0.06 12.16
N HIS A 282 18.16 -1.18 11.79
CA HIS A 282 18.82 -2.49 11.70
C HIS A 282 19.18 -2.91 10.28
N ASP A 283 18.48 -2.36 9.29
CA ASP A 283 18.83 -2.47 7.88
C ASP A 283 18.47 -1.17 7.16
N SER A 284 19.25 -0.81 6.14
CA SER A 284 18.91 0.32 5.29
C SER A 284 19.48 0.17 3.88
N VAL A 285 18.83 0.82 2.92
CA VAL A 285 19.30 0.88 1.54
C VAL A 285 19.05 2.26 0.95
N TRP A 286 20.02 2.75 0.19
CA TRP A 286 19.81 3.89 -0.70
C TRP A 286 19.19 3.41 -2.01
N LEU A 287 18.06 4.01 -2.34
CA LEU A 287 17.42 3.91 -3.63
C LEU A 287 17.93 5.08 -4.46
N HIS A 288 18.38 4.78 -5.68
CA HIS A 288 18.78 5.79 -6.65
C HIS A 288 17.73 5.87 -7.75
N ALA A 289 17.36 7.08 -8.16
CA ALA A 289 16.48 7.25 -9.29
C ALA A 289 17.14 6.68 -10.54
N ARG A 290 16.33 6.00 -11.34
CA ARG A 290 16.82 5.35 -12.55
C ARG A 290 16.89 6.40 -13.65
N ALA A 291 18.06 6.53 -14.29
CA ALA A 291 18.19 7.40 -15.46
C ALA A 291 17.09 7.04 -16.47
N THR A 292 16.34 8.04 -16.93
CA THR A 292 15.54 7.93 -18.13
C THR A 292 16.52 7.69 -19.27
N VAL A 293 16.60 6.44 -19.72
CA VAL A 293 17.18 6.20 -21.05
C VAL A 293 16.15 6.79 -22.00
N GLU A 294 16.46 7.93 -22.60
CA GLU A 294 15.68 8.43 -23.71
C GLU A 294 15.65 7.31 -24.75
N HIS A 295 14.46 6.77 -25.02
CA HIS A 295 14.29 5.93 -26.20
C HIS A 295 14.50 6.85 -27.40
N SER A 296 15.72 6.87 -27.93
CA SER A 296 15.98 7.32 -29.29
C SER A 296 15.18 6.37 -30.18
N GLY A 297 14.04 6.86 -30.67
CA GLY A 297 13.22 6.13 -31.63
C GLY A 297 14.06 5.66 -32.81
N HIS A 298 13.92 4.38 -33.13
CA HIS A 298 14.31 3.82 -34.42
C HIS A 298 13.03 3.52 -35.19
#